data_AF-A0A8H5FH39-F1
#
_entry.id   AF-A0A8H5FH39-F1
#
_cell.length_a   1.000
_cell.length_b   1.000
_cell.length_c   1.000
_cell.angle_alpha   90.00
_cell.angle_beta   90.00
_cell.angle_gamma   90.00
#
_symmetry.space_group_name_H-M   'P 1'
#
loop_
_entity.id
_entity.type
_entity.pdbx_description
1 polymer ?
#
loop_
_entity_poly.entity_id
_entity_poly.type
_entity_poly.pdbx_seq_one_letter_code
_entity_poly.pdbx_strand_id
1 'polypeptide(L)'
;MSLRSDLAPKVSKFSYDHQDLDDQAWRDVDPWIRYKFLTSYHSRRAWVNPVLMARYERLLGKLESLDLKKSGMATHKLMAHGFPTFLRLVGEKEGGTIPGDRVFLYRWRARRLLNKWKPFLLRDARRFRWCYYYTEGILTLKWGTVWNGRELTDEELWQEIVGLDRPGERSYNRMGDWRT
;
A
#
# COMPACT_ATOMS: atom_id res chain seq x y z
N MET A 1 30.25 -3.39 -49.07
CA MET A 1 30.13 -3.11 -47.62
C MET A 1 28.99 -2.13 -47.43
N SER A 2 27.83 -2.61 -46.97
CA SER A 2 26.62 -1.81 -46.76
C SER A 2 26.24 -1.90 -45.29
N LEU A 3 26.29 -0.76 -44.60
CA LEU A 3 25.89 -0.61 -43.20
C LEU A 3 24.36 -0.60 -43.12
N ARG A 4 23.77 -1.62 -42.50
CA ARG A 4 22.36 -1.62 -42.10
C ARG A 4 22.23 -0.84 -40.79
N SER A 5 21.76 0.40 -40.89
CA SER A 5 21.04 1.06 -39.79
C SER A 5 19.58 0.57 -39.78
N ASP A 6 18.90 0.79 -38.65
CA ASP A 6 17.44 0.71 -38.47
C ASP A 6 16.92 -0.57 -37.78
N LEU A 7 17.30 -0.71 -36.51
CA LEU A 7 16.49 -1.42 -35.51
C LEU A 7 15.84 -0.37 -34.59
N ALA A 8 14.74 0.23 -35.05
CA ALA A 8 13.80 0.88 -34.15
C ALA A 8 12.83 -0.19 -33.63
N PRO A 9 12.59 -0.32 -32.30
CA PRO A 9 11.59 -1.24 -31.80
C PRO A 9 10.20 -0.77 -32.22
N LYS A 10 9.45 -1.65 -32.90
CA LYS A 10 8.03 -1.45 -33.20
C LYS A 10 7.27 -1.27 -31.89
N VAL A 11 6.79 -0.05 -31.63
CA VAL A 11 5.85 0.22 -30.55
C VAL A 11 4.55 -0.52 -30.88
N SER A 12 4.26 -1.56 -30.11
CA SER A 12 2.97 -2.21 -30.11
C SER A 12 1.90 -1.18 -29.71
N LYS A 13 1.06 -0.78 -30.67
CA LYS A 13 -0.17 -0.07 -30.37
C LYS A 13 -1.10 -1.08 -29.69
N PHE A 14 -1.18 -1.02 -28.37
CA PHE A 14 -2.26 -1.66 -27.62
C PHE A 14 -3.57 -0.93 -27.94
N SER A 15 -4.33 -1.46 -28.89
CA SER A 15 -5.75 -1.16 -29.05
C SER A 15 -6.47 -1.80 -27.87
N TYR A 16 -7.06 -0.97 -27.00
CA TYR A 16 -7.93 -1.45 -25.94
C TYR A 16 -9.32 -1.69 -26.51
N ASP A 17 -9.68 -2.95 -26.70
CA ASP A 17 -11.09 -3.32 -26.89
C ASP A 17 -11.85 -3.05 -25.58
N HIS A 18 -12.81 -2.14 -25.68
CA HIS A 18 -13.59 -1.60 -24.56
C HIS A 18 -14.71 -2.55 -24.06
N GLN A 19 -14.76 -3.80 -24.51
CA GLN A 19 -15.97 -4.63 -24.38
C GLN A 19 -16.04 -5.58 -23.18
N ASP A 20 -14.98 -5.74 -22.39
CA ASP A 20 -14.96 -6.77 -21.32
C ASP A 20 -15.16 -6.26 -19.89
N LEU A 21 -15.66 -5.02 -19.72
CA LEU A 21 -16.14 -4.56 -18.41
C LEU A 21 -17.59 -5.02 -18.18
N ASP A 22 -17.75 -6.31 -17.95
CA ASP A 22 -18.87 -6.95 -17.23
C ASP A 22 -20.24 -6.27 -17.42
N ASP A 23 -20.76 -6.32 -18.65
CA ASP A 23 -22.09 -5.83 -19.03
C ASP A 23 -23.23 -6.51 -18.26
N GLN A 24 -22.96 -7.60 -17.55
CA GLN A 24 -23.94 -8.36 -16.79
C GLN A 24 -24.37 -7.65 -15.49
N ALA A 25 -23.47 -6.90 -14.84
CA ALA A 25 -23.75 -6.24 -13.56
C ALA A 25 -24.62 -4.97 -13.68
N TRP A 26 -24.83 -4.47 -14.90
CA TRP A 26 -25.48 -3.19 -15.17
C TRP A 26 -26.83 -3.31 -15.90
N ARG A 27 -27.34 -4.52 -16.12
CA ARG A 27 -28.59 -4.75 -16.85
C ARG A 27 -29.83 -4.23 -16.11
N ASP A 28 -29.79 -4.21 -14.78
CA ASP A 28 -30.93 -3.83 -13.94
C ASP A 28 -30.91 -2.35 -13.51
N VAL A 29 -29.91 -1.58 -13.95
CA VAL A 29 -29.78 -0.16 -13.61
C VAL A 29 -30.47 0.69 -14.67
N ASP A 30 -31.36 1.58 -14.22
CA ASP A 30 -32.09 2.51 -15.08
C ASP A 30 -31.16 3.21 -16.10
N PRO A 31 -31.51 3.18 -17.41
CA PRO A 31 -30.67 3.73 -18.48
C PRO A 31 -30.32 5.20 -18.30
N TRP A 32 -31.21 5.98 -17.67
CA TRP A 32 -31.01 7.41 -17.42
C TRP A 32 -30.05 7.64 -16.25
N ILE A 33 -30.10 6.80 -15.21
CA ILE A 33 -29.10 6.76 -14.13
C ILE A 33 -27.73 6.34 -14.68
N ARG A 34 -27.68 5.32 -15.55
CA ARG A 34 -26.45 4.88 -16.24
C ARG A 34 -25.87 6.01 -17.08
N TYR A 35 -26.70 6.71 -17.85
CA TYR A 35 -26.29 7.85 -18.67
C TYR A 35 -25.79 9.03 -17.83
N LYS A 36 -26.51 9.43 -16.77
CA LYS A 36 -26.09 10.53 -15.88
C LYS A 36 -24.82 10.19 -15.10
N PHE A 37 -24.68 8.94 -14.65
CA PHE A 37 -23.46 8.48 -14.01
C PHE A 37 -22.31 8.55 -15.00
N LEU A 38 -22.40 7.88 -16.16
CA LEU A 38 -21.33 7.89 -17.17
C LEU A 38 -21.00 9.31 -17.65
N THR A 39 -21.98 10.16 -17.93
CA THR A 39 -21.72 11.53 -18.40
C THR A 39 -21.18 12.47 -17.31
N SER A 40 -21.65 12.38 -16.06
CA SER A 40 -21.07 13.10 -14.91
C SER A 40 -19.69 12.55 -14.50
N TYR A 41 -19.44 11.28 -14.78
CA TYR A 41 -18.21 10.56 -14.50
C TYR A 41 -17.17 10.94 -15.57
N HIS A 42 -17.48 10.86 -16.85
CA HIS A 42 -16.56 11.20 -17.94
C HIS A 42 -16.22 12.71 -17.98
N SER A 43 -17.17 13.60 -17.69
CA SER A 43 -16.90 15.05 -17.67
C SER A 43 -16.00 15.52 -16.51
N ARG A 44 -15.75 14.68 -15.49
CA ARG A 44 -14.82 14.98 -14.37
C ARG A 44 -13.59 14.05 -14.30
N ARG A 45 -13.43 13.08 -15.22
CA ARG A 45 -12.49 11.95 -15.07
C ARG A 45 -11.57 11.68 -16.26
N ALA A 46 -10.71 12.64 -16.58
CA ALA A 46 -9.40 12.27 -17.14
C ALA A 46 -8.54 11.48 -16.11
N TRP A 47 -8.93 11.45 -14.83
CA TRP A 47 -8.09 11.03 -13.70
C TRP A 47 -8.57 9.81 -12.92
N VAL A 48 -9.62 9.12 -13.36
CA VAL A 48 -10.20 8.04 -12.55
C VAL A 48 -10.39 6.75 -13.29
N ASN A 49 -9.45 5.84 -13.06
CA ASN A 49 -9.40 4.50 -13.63
C ASN A 49 -10.26 3.52 -12.80
N PRO A 50 -11.45 3.08 -13.27
CA PRO A 50 -12.32 2.16 -12.54
C PRO A 50 -11.67 0.80 -12.25
N VAL A 51 -10.81 0.31 -13.15
CA VAL A 51 -10.10 -0.96 -12.95
C VAL A 51 -9.15 -0.86 -11.76
N LEU A 52 -8.44 0.26 -11.63
CA LEU A 52 -7.56 0.52 -10.50
C LEU A 52 -8.36 0.56 -9.19
N MET A 53 -9.53 1.21 -9.19
CA MET A 53 -10.42 1.24 -8.02
C MET A 53 -10.88 -0.17 -7.61
N ALA A 54 -11.36 -0.96 -8.56
CA ALA A 54 -11.80 -2.34 -8.29
C ALA A 54 -10.64 -3.22 -7.80
N ARG A 55 -9.40 -2.95 -8.21
CA ARG A 55 -8.20 -3.63 -7.69
C ARG A 55 -7.90 -3.21 -6.24
N TYR A 56 -7.96 -1.91 -5.94
CA TYR A 56 -7.80 -1.41 -4.57
C TYR A 56 -8.85 -1.97 -3.62
N GLU A 57 -10.11 -1.98 -4.04
CA GLU A 57 -11.21 -2.53 -3.26
C GLU A 57 -10.98 -4.01 -2.95
N ARG A 58 -10.65 -4.83 -3.96
CA ARG A 58 -10.35 -6.25 -3.77
C ARG A 58 -9.14 -6.46 -2.85
N LEU A 59 -8.11 -5.64 -2.98
CA LEU A 59 -6.94 -5.72 -2.11
C LEU A 59 -7.31 -5.40 -0.65
N LEU A 60 -8.00 -4.29 -0.40
CA LEU A 60 -8.43 -3.92 0.95
C LEU A 60 -9.36 -4.97 1.55
N GLY A 61 -10.30 -5.52 0.77
CA GLY A 61 -11.16 -6.61 1.23
C GLY A 61 -10.37 -7.85 1.66
N LYS A 62 -9.32 -8.23 0.90
CA LYS A 62 -8.41 -9.33 1.28
C LYS A 62 -7.62 -9.01 2.55
N LEU A 63 -7.17 -7.76 2.73
CA LEU A 63 -6.48 -7.35 3.95
C LEU A 63 -7.42 -7.37 5.16
N GLU A 64 -8.67 -6.93 5.00
CA GLU A 64 -9.68 -6.93 6.06
C GLU A 64 -10.04 -8.33 6.55
N SER A 65 -10.05 -9.32 5.65
CA SER A 65 -10.33 -10.71 5.99
C SER A 65 -9.16 -11.44 6.66
N LEU A 66 -7.96 -10.85 6.71
CA LEU A 66 -6.83 -11.45 7.42
C LEU A 66 -7.10 -11.56 8.93
N ASP A 67 -6.93 -12.77 9.45
CA ASP A 67 -6.91 -13.07 10.88
C ASP A 67 -5.46 -13.20 11.37
N LEU A 68 -4.98 -12.17 12.07
CA LEU A 68 -3.61 -12.10 12.61
C LEU A 68 -3.48 -12.72 13.99
N LYS A 69 -4.58 -13.22 14.59
CA LYS A 69 -4.55 -13.82 15.92
C LYS A 69 -3.67 -15.09 15.95
N LYS A 70 -3.74 -15.88 14.88
CA LYS A 70 -3.21 -17.25 14.83
C LYS A 70 -1.78 -17.38 14.30
N SER A 71 -1.25 -16.39 13.56
CA SER A 71 0.02 -16.54 12.86
C SER A 71 0.90 -15.29 12.92
N GLY A 72 2.03 -15.38 13.62
CA GLY A 72 3.09 -14.38 13.56
C GLY A 72 3.77 -14.32 12.18
N MET A 73 3.70 -15.38 11.37
CA MET A 73 4.27 -15.33 10.02
C MET A 73 3.51 -14.36 9.11
N ALA A 74 2.19 -14.21 9.30
CA ALA A 74 1.38 -13.26 8.55
C ALA A 74 1.74 -11.81 8.88
N THR A 75 1.96 -11.48 10.16
CA THR A 75 2.36 -10.14 10.60
C THR A 75 3.74 -9.77 10.06
N HIS A 76 4.71 -10.68 10.08
CA HIS A 76 6.03 -10.44 9.48
C HIS A 76 5.97 -10.18 7.98
N LYS A 77 5.18 -10.95 7.23
CA LYS A 77 4.96 -10.71 5.79
C LYS A 77 4.34 -9.34 5.54
N LEU A 78 3.35 -8.94 6.36
CA LEU A 78 2.73 -7.62 6.23
C LEU A 78 3.74 -6.49 6.42
N MET A 79 4.60 -6.59 7.44
CA MET A 79 5.65 -5.61 7.70
C MET A 79 6.71 -5.60 6.59
N ALA A 80 7.15 -6.78 6.13
CA ALA A 80 8.15 -6.90 5.06
C ALA A 80 7.69 -6.27 3.73
N HIS A 81 6.39 -6.34 3.43
CA HIS A 81 5.81 -5.69 2.26
C HIS A 81 5.45 -4.22 2.46
N GLY A 82 5.72 -3.64 3.65
CA GLY A 82 5.44 -2.24 3.93
C GLY A 82 3.95 -1.90 4.02
N PHE A 83 3.07 -2.87 4.23
CA PHE A 83 1.63 -2.63 4.33
C PHE A 83 1.25 -1.66 5.46
N PRO A 84 1.83 -1.73 6.67
CA PRO A 84 1.54 -0.75 7.72
C PRO A 84 1.86 0.69 7.29
N THR A 85 3.03 0.92 6.69
CA THR A 85 3.41 2.22 6.14
C THR A 85 2.45 2.67 5.05
N PHE A 86 2.09 1.78 4.11
CA PHE A 86 1.15 2.10 3.04
C PHE A 86 -0.23 2.48 3.58
N LEU A 87 -0.79 1.71 4.51
CA LEU A 87 -2.09 2.00 5.11
C LEU A 87 -2.09 3.32 5.89
N ARG A 88 -0.97 3.66 6.54
CA ARG A 88 -0.84 4.95 7.22
C ARG A 88 -0.92 6.08 6.20
N LEU A 89 -0.09 6.00 5.16
CA LEU A 89 -0.04 7.02 4.10
C LEU A 89 -1.41 7.21 3.45
N VAL A 90 -2.12 6.12 3.16
CA VAL A 90 -3.51 6.17 2.65
C VAL A 90 -4.41 6.85 3.67
N GLY A 91 -4.39 6.42 4.93
CA GLY A 91 -5.22 6.96 6.00
C GLY A 91 -5.01 8.45 6.26
N GLU A 92 -3.81 8.97 6.06
CA GLU A 92 -3.45 10.38 6.30
C GLU A 92 -3.72 11.30 5.10
N LYS A 93 -4.07 10.77 3.92
CA LYS A 93 -4.41 11.62 2.76
C LYS A 93 -5.60 12.54 3.05
N GLU A 94 -5.55 13.72 2.44
CA GLU A 94 -6.63 14.69 2.48
C GLU A 94 -7.90 14.19 1.77
N GLY A 95 -9.03 14.82 2.10
CA GLY A 95 -10.32 14.49 1.54
C GLY A 95 -10.37 14.76 0.03
N GLY A 96 -10.77 13.74 -0.75
CA GLY A 96 -10.88 13.88 -2.20
C GLY A 96 -9.59 13.64 -2.98
N THR A 97 -8.45 13.44 -2.31
CA THR A 97 -7.18 13.11 -2.97
C THR A 97 -7.17 11.72 -3.59
N ILE A 98 -7.79 10.74 -2.92
CA ILE A 98 -7.85 9.37 -3.41
C ILE A 98 -9.13 9.19 -4.23
N PRO A 99 -9.03 8.90 -5.53
CA PRO A 99 -10.20 8.65 -6.35
C PRO A 99 -11.05 7.51 -5.78
N GLY A 100 -12.36 7.76 -5.63
CA GLY A 100 -13.34 6.78 -5.14
C GLY A 100 -13.39 6.59 -3.63
N ASP A 101 -12.55 7.30 -2.87
CA ASP A 101 -12.58 7.23 -1.40
C ASP A 101 -13.96 7.63 -0.82
N ARG A 102 -14.68 8.55 -1.46
CA ARG A 102 -16.04 8.92 -1.03
C ARG A 102 -17.04 7.75 -1.09
N VAL A 103 -16.77 6.75 -1.93
CA VAL A 103 -17.66 5.58 -2.13
C VAL A 103 -17.14 4.39 -1.34
N PHE A 104 -15.85 4.09 -1.45
CA PHE A 104 -15.24 2.87 -0.88
C PHE A 104 -14.59 3.09 0.50
N LEU A 105 -14.56 4.34 0.99
CA LEU A 105 -14.06 4.74 2.31
C LEU A 105 -12.63 4.27 2.59
N TYR A 106 -11.76 4.28 1.58
CA TYR A 106 -10.40 3.76 1.65
C TYR A 106 -9.60 4.30 2.83
N ARG A 107 -9.66 5.61 3.09
CA ARG A 107 -8.92 6.23 4.20
C ARG A 107 -9.41 5.74 5.55
N TRP A 108 -10.72 5.68 5.73
CA TRP A 108 -11.32 5.21 6.98
C TRP A 108 -11.00 3.72 7.22
N ARG A 109 -11.12 2.89 6.17
CA ARG A 109 -10.79 1.47 6.23
C ARG A 109 -9.32 1.23 6.53
N ALA A 110 -8.42 2.02 5.95
CA ALA A 110 -6.99 1.93 6.22
C ALA A 110 -6.65 2.25 7.69
N ARG A 111 -7.22 3.31 8.26
CA ARG A 111 -7.07 3.64 9.69
C ARG A 111 -7.63 2.54 10.58
N ARG A 112 -8.82 2.03 10.26
CA ARG A 112 -9.47 0.94 10.99
C ARG A 112 -8.62 -0.34 10.96
N LEU A 113 -8.07 -0.69 9.80
CA LEU A 113 -7.16 -1.82 9.62
C LEU A 113 -5.89 -1.67 10.46
N LEU A 114 -5.26 -0.50 10.44
CA LEU A 114 -4.07 -0.23 11.26
C LEU A 114 -4.37 -0.41 12.74
N ASN A 115 -5.47 0.15 13.24
CA ASN A 115 -5.88 -0.02 14.64
C ASN A 115 -6.16 -1.49 14.98
N LYS A 116 -6.81 -2.23 14.07
CA LYS A 116 -7.06 -3.67 14.21
C LYS A 116 -5.74 -4.45 14.29
N TRP A 117 -4.73 -4.08 13.51
CA TRP A 117 -3.48 -4.83 13.39
C TRP A 117 -2.42 -4.43 14.42
N LYS A 118 -2.45 -3.18 14.93
CA LYS A 118 -1.47 -2.63 15.90
C LYS A 118 -1.08 -3.61 17.01
N PRO A 119 -2.00 -4.21 17.79
CA PRO A 119 -1.60 -5.10 18.89
C PRO A 119 -0.85 -6.36 18.43
N PHE A 120 -1.20 -6.92 17.26
CA PHE A 120 -0.54 -8.12 16.73
C PHE A 120 0.83 -7.79 16.14
N LEU A 121 0.92 -6.68 15.42
CA LEU A 121 2.19 -6.21 14.86
C LEU A 121 3.18 -5.88 15.97
N LEU A 122 2.75 -5.20 17.04
CA LEU A 122 3.60 -4.91 18.19
C LEU A 122 4.07 -6.16 18.92
N ARG A 123 3.17 -7.12 19.17
CA ARG A 123 3.52 -8.42 19.78
C ARG A 123 4.65 -9.11 19.00
N ASP A 124 4.52 -9.18 17.69
CA ASP A 124 5.43 -9.95 16.84
C ASP A 124 6.72 -9.18 16.49
N ALA A 125 6.68 -7.84 16.54
CA ALA A 125 7.82 -6.97 16.25
C ALA A 125 8.89 -6.89 17.35
N ARG A 126 8.62 -7.41 18.55
CA ARG A 126 9.54 -7.30 19.71
C ARG A 126 10.88 -8.00 19.48
N ARG A 127 10.88 -9.15 18.80
CA ARG A 127 12.12 -9.89 18.55
C ARG A 127 12.88 -9.34 17.35
N PHE A 128 12.17 -9.07 16.27
CA PHE A 128 12.68 -8.43 15.08
C PHE A 128 11.52 -7.82 14.29
N ARG A 129 11.81 -6.79 13.50
CA ARG A 129 10.80 -6.09 12.72
C ARG A 129 11.37 -5.59 11.40
N TRP A 130 10.48 -5.54 10.41
CA TRP A 130 10.73 -4.88 9.15
C TRP A 130 10.24 -3.44 9.23
N CYS A 131 11.09 -2.49 8.90
CA CYS A 131 10.75 -1.07 8.81
C CYS A 131 10.84 -0.64 7.36
N TYR A 132 9.75 -0.07 6.83
CA TYR A 132 9.68 0.40 5.45
C TYR A 132 9.66 1.93 5.41
N TYR A 133 10.70 2.50 4.82
CA TYR A 133 10.92 3.93 4.67
C TYR A 133 10.47 4.36 3.27
N TYR A 134 9.20 4.75 3.14
CA TYR A 134 8.56 5.03 1.85
C TYR A 134 9.26 6.13 1.04
N THR A 135 9.83 7.14 1.70
CA THR A 135 10.55 8.25 1.05
C THR A 135 11.79 7.78 0.29
N GLU A 136 12.45 6.73 0.76
CA GLU A 136 13.70 6.22 0.20
C GLU A 136 13.50 4.86 -0.51
N GLY A 137 12.32 4.26 -0.40
CA GLY A 137 12.05 2.90 -0.89
C GLY A 137 12.86 1.83 -0.17
N ILE A 138 13.38 2.14 1.03
CA ILE A 138 14.27 1.27 1.79
C ILE A 138 13.47 0.37 2.73
N LEU A 139 13.85 -0.90 2.77
CA LEU A 139 13.35 -1.89 3.71
C LEU A 139 14.52 -2.32 4.62
N THR A 140 14.36 -2.16 5.94
CA THR A 140 15.38 -2.52 6.92
C THR A 140 14.86 -3.55 7.90
N LEU A 141 15.66 -4.58 8.19
CA LEU A 141 15.40 -5.53 9.26
C LEU A 141 16.13 -5.08 10.53
N LYS A 142 15.38 -4.83 11.61
CA LYS A 142 15.92 -4.48 12.92
C LYS A 142 15.70 -5.62 13.92
N TRP A 143 16.71 -5.90 14.74
CA TRP A 143 16.69 -6.94 15.77
C TRP A 143 16.55 -6.33 17.16
N GLY A 144 15.69 -6.92 17.99
CA GLY A 144 15.43 -6.51 19.37
C GLY A 144 14.66 -5.19 19.51
N THR A 145 14.28 -4.88 20.76
CA THR A 145 13.64 -3.62 21.16
C THR A 145 14.61 -2.60 21.72
N VAL A 146 15.92 -2.84 21.67
CA VAL A 146 16.92 -1.93 22.26
C VAL A 146 17.43 -0.94 21.21
N TRP A 147 17.33 0.35 21.51
CA TRP A 147 17.90 1.44 20.74
C TRP A 147 18.72 2.34 21.67
N ASN A 148 19.98 2.64 21.30
CA ASN A 148 20.89 3.47 22.11
C ASN A 148 20.96 3.05 23.60
N GLY A 149 20.97 1.73 23.86
CA GLY A 149 21.08 1.17 25.21
C GLY A 149 19.79 1.22 26.06
N ARG A 150 18.65 1.66 25.49
CA ARG A 150 17.34 1.63 26.16
C ARG A 150 16.31 0.80 25.40
N GLU A 151 15.35 0.25 26.13
CA GLU A 151 14.21 -0.42 25.52
C GLU A 151 13.24 0.60 24.90
N LEU A 152 12.79 0.31 23.69
CA LEU A 152 11.79 1.10 22.98
C LEU A 152 10.43 0.89 23.63
N THR A 153 9.70 1.99 23.80
CA THR A 153 8.29 1.91 24.18
C THR A 153 7.46 1.34 23.02
N ASP A 154 6.27 0.81 23.32
CA ASP A 154 5.36 0.29 22.28
C ASP A 154 4.98 1.37 21.25
N GLU A 155 4.92 2.64 21.63
CA GLU A 155 4.62 3.73 20.70
C GLU A 155 5.80 4.05 19.79
N GLU A 156 7.04 4.01 20.30
CA GLU A 156 8.23 4.16 19.46
C GLU A 156 8.39 2.99 18.49
N LEU A 157 8.14 1.77 18.98
CA LEU A 157 8.11 0.57 18.15
C LEU A 157 7.05 0.68 17.06
N TRP A 158 5.87 1.21 17.41
CA TRP A 158 4.79 1.43 16.46
C TRP A 158 5.18 2.44 15.37
N GLN A 159 5.74 3.58 15.75
CA GLN A 159 6.20 4.61 14.82
C GLN A 159 7.18 4.05 13.78
N GLU A 160 8.11 3.19 14.21
CA GLU A 160 9.01 2.53 13.27
C GLU A 160 8.29 1.58 12.30
N ILE A 161 7.34 0.77 12.79
CA ILE A 161 6.58 -0.18 11.95
C ILE A 161 5.77 0.53 10.87
N VAL A 162 5.16 1.68 11.21
CA VAL A 162 4.36 2.46 10.24
C VAL A 162 5.21 3.43 9.40
N GLY A 163 6.54 3.41 9.54
CA GLY A 163 7.45 4.26 8.77
C GLY A 163 7.20 5.74 9.02
N LEU A 164 6.87 6.13 10.26
CA LEU A 164 6.98 7.51 10.73
C LEU A 164 8.43 7.71 11.13
N ASP A 165 9.24 8.12 10.17
CA ASP A 165 10.67 8.24 10.40
C ASP A 165 10.99 9.32 11.43
N ARG A 166 12.05 9.11 12.20
CA ARG A 166 12.72 10.16 12.97
C ARG A 166 13.78 10.75 12.06
N PRO A 167 13.56 11.94 11.46
CA PRO A 167 14.55 12.56 10.60
C PRO A 167 15.79 12.89 11.44
N GLY A 168 16.88 12.15 11.27
CA GLY A 168 18.15 12.46 11.94
C GLY A 168 19.13 11.30 12.09
N GLU A 169 18.68 10.06 12.23
CA GLU A 169 19.59 8.93 12.44
C GLU A 169 19.69 8.11 11.16
N ARG A 170 20.54 8.57 10.23
CA ARG A 170 21.12 7.67 9.24
C ARG A 170 21.75 6.53 10.03
N SER A 171 21.14 5.36 10.02
CA SER A 171 21.77 4.13 10.52
C SER A 171 22.87 3.69 9.55
N TYR A 172 23.85 4.56 9.31
CA TYR A 172 25.23 4.14 9.14
C TYR A 172 25.77 3.88 10.54
N ASN A 173 25.40 2.74 11.12
CA ASN A 173 26.15 2.21 12.24
C ASN A 173 26.36 0.73 12.02
N ARG A 174 27.61 0.45 11.62
CA ARG A 174 28.44 -0.64 12.11
C ARG A 174 27.78 -2.02 12.02
N MET A 175 28.04 -2.69 10.89
CA MET A 175 28.64 -4.02 11.01
C MET A 175 29.92 -3.85 11.84
N GLY A 176 29.77 -3.84 13.16
CA GLY A 176 30.87 -4.06 14.07
C GLY A 176 31.31 -5.50 13.86
N ASP A 177 32.44 -5.63 13.18
CA ASP A 177 33.42 -6.69 13.33
C ASP A 177 32.94 -7.92 14.11
N TRP A 178 32.38 -8.90 13.39
CA TRP A 178 32.04 -10.22 13.94
C TRP A 178 33.28 -11.14 14.03
N ARG A 179 34.48 -10.58 13.87
CA ARG A 179 35.76 -11.27 13.99
C ARG A 179 36.47 -10.84 15.27
N THR A 180 36.03 -11.36 16.41
CA THR A 180 36.89 -11.64 17.56
C THR A 180 36.39 -12.88 18.28
#